data_AF-A0A2H0TI69-F1
#
_entry.id   AF-A0A2H0TI69-F1
#
_cell.length_a   1.000
_cell.length_b   1.000
_cell.length_c   1.000
_cell.angle_alpha   90.00
_cell.angle_beta   90.00
_cell.angle_gamma   90.00
#
_symmetry.space_group_name_H-M   'P 1'
#
loop_
_entity.id
_entity.type
_entity.pdbx_description
1 polymer ?
#
loop_
_entity_poly.entity_id
_entity_poly.type
_entity_poly.pdbx_seq_one_letter_code
_entity_poly.pdbx_strand_id
1 'polypeptide(L)'
;MSFESIKFEEENQAESEILKKNPESGHEKLVRSLCQRFKKAIAASIMPAVAAATFVFSTPDKIGFNKEDVSRMLNNQVEVSSYIKAADIASKEGEMEKEERQTTAKAAYEGMVIEDRIGKNDLDWMISLAPPRPESSKSPDIVLGSSDEFKKIGLNFETLRSSVNELPEKWRKNINSISCKMKPEDPSLKNKYGIENSEVIAKARHNRESGLTDITFFESFNKWSEDDIKEAVRHEAAHANDWKSRDRHVNQRINMLYEIIGRAKNSNRFRSLYVESIKNPDKQQELVLKSNEYWAEIASAYFSGKDLPPADKDLVEKFE
;
A
#
# COMPACT_ATOMS: atom_id res chain seq x y z
N MET A 1 -30.16 -48.32 23.90
CA MET A 1 -29.98 -47.06 24.66
C MET A 1 -28.80 -47.24 25.60
N SER A 2 -27.77 -46.40 25.62
CA SER A 2 -26.91 -45.85 24.55
C SER A 2 -25.63 -45.51 25.29
N PHE A 3 -24.54 -46.21 24.97
CA PHE A 3 -23.21 -46.05 25.60
C PHE A 3 -22.45 -44.78 25.16
N GLU A 4 -23.14 -43.83 24.51
CA GLU A 4 -22.53 -42.64 23.91
C GLU A 4 -22.62 -41.39 24.78
N SER A 5 -23.40 -41.38 25.86
CA SER A 5 -23.55 -40.17 26.70
C SER A 5 -22.61 -40.08 27.90
N ILE A 6 -21.79 -41.10 28.19
CA ILE A 6 -20.85 -41.09 29.33
C ILE A 6 -19.41 -40.77 28.89
N LYS A 7 -19.03 -41.08 27.65
CA LYS A 7 -17.66 -40.78 27.15
C LYS A 7 -17.39 -39.31 26.86
N PHE A 8 -18.43 -38.50 26.61
CA PHE A 8 -18.26 -37.09 26.24
C PHE A 8 -17.96 -36.16 27.42
N GLU A 9 -18.30 -36.56 28.65
CA GLU A 9 -17.99 -35.77 29.86
C GLU A 9 -16.59 -36.08 30.42
N GLU A 10 -16.10 -37.32 30.28
CA GLU A 10 -14.74 -37.69 30.75
C GLU A 10 -13.62 -37.17 29.82
N GLU A 11 -13.83 -37.09 28.50
CA GLU A 11 -12.85 -36.50 27.57
C GLU A 11 -12.72 -34.97 27.76
N ASN A 12 -13.80 -34.27 28.09
CA ASN A 12 -13.76 -32.83 28.36
C ASN A 12 -13.10 -32.49 29.71
N GLN A 13 -13.20 -33.36 30.72
CA GLN A 13 -12.48 -33.17 31.99
C GLN A 13 -10.98 -33.43 31.84
N ALA A 14 -10.57 -34.44 31.06
CA ALA A 14 -9.17 -34.76 30.80
C ALA A 14 -8.45 -33.67 29.97
N GLU A 15 -9.10 -33.07 28.97
CA GLU A 15 -8.51 -31.93 28.24
C GLU A 15 -8.37 -30.67 29.11
N SER A 16 -9.32 -30.45 30.04
CA SER A 16 -9.25 -29.31 30.98
C SER A 16 -8.11 -29.44 32.01
N GLU A 17 -7.71 -30.67 32.35
CA GLU A 17 -6.60 -30.93 33.28
C GLU A 17 -5.23 -30.97 32.59
N ILE A 18 -5.15 -31.39 31.31
CA ILE A 18 -3.90 -31.33 30.52
C ILE A 18 -3.50 -29.88 30.24
N LEU A 19 -4.47 -28.98 30.05
CA LEU A 19 -4.24 -27.53 29.93
C LEU A 19 -3.74 -26.86 31.22
N LYS A 20 -3.78 -27.54 32.38
CA LYS A 20 -3.38 -26.97 33.69
C LYS A 20 -1.96 -27.31 34.14
N LYS A 21 -1.19 -28.14 33.41
CA LYS A 21 0.09 -28.68 33.95
C LYS A 21 1.38 -28.42 33.17
N ASN A 22 1.40 -27.56 32.15
CA ASN A 22 2.67 -26.97 31.68
C ASN A 22 2.42 -25.72 30.81
N PRO A 23 2.82 -24.50 31.24
CA PRO A 23 2.47 -23.27 30.56
C PRO A 23 3.53 -22.89 29.51
N GLU A 24 4.03 -23.86 28.71
CA GLU A 24 4.45 -23.46 27.37
C GLU A 24 3.16 -23.21 26.59
N SER A 25 2.67 -21.98 26.69
CA SER A 25 1.43 -21.53 26.04
C SER A 25 1.44 -22.01 24.59
N GLY A 26 0.28 -22.37 24.02
CA GLY A 26 0.20 -22.76 22.60
C GLY A 26 0.90 -21.77 21.66
N HIS A 27 1.02 -20.52 22.11
CA HIS A 27 1.85 -19.46 21.53
C HIS A 27 3.34 -19.80 21.44
N GLU A 28 4.00 -20.35 22.47
CA GLU A 28 5.43 -20.70 22.42
C GLU A 28 5.72 -21.86 21.46
N LYS A 29 4.83 -22.86 21.40
CA LYS A 29 4.94 -23.94 20.41
C LYS A 29 4.73 -23.44 18.99
N LEU A 30 3.79 -22.51 18.81
CA LEU A 30 3.53 -21.83 17.54
C LEU A 30 4.73 -20.99 17.11
N VAL A 31 5.29 -20.17 17.99
CA VAL A 31 6.48 -19.32 17.76
C VAL A 31 7.70 -20.16 17.42
N ARG A 32 7.93 -21.28 18.11
CA ARG A 32 9.06 -22.18 17.85
C ARG A 32 8.93 -22.88 16.49
N SER A 33 7.70 -23.25 16.10
CA SER A 33 7.36 -23.84 14.79
C SER A 33 7.51 -22.82 13.64
N LEU A 34 7.00 -21.60 13.84
CA LEU A 34 7.17 -20.44 12.94
C LEU A 34 8.64 -20.17 12.66
N CYS A 35 9.46 -20.07 13.72
CA CYS A 35 10.88 -19.78 13.62
C CYS A 35 11.66 -20.86 12.85
N GLN A 36 11.38 -22.15 13.08
CA GLN A 36 12.06 -23.22 12.35
C GLN A 36 11.65 -23.31 10.87
N ARG A 37 10.41 -22.93 10.55
CA ARG A 37 9.86 -23.01 9.19
C ARG A 37 10.18 -21.80 8.34
N PHE A 38 10.18 -20.59 8.90
CA PHE A 38 10.71 -19.39 8.24
C PHE A 38 12.20 -19.54 7.93
N LYS A 39 12.99 -20.10 8.88
CA LYS A 39 14.41 -20.45 8.64
C LYS A 39 14.57 -21.46 7.51
N LYS A 40 13.72 -22.49 7.42
CA LYS A 40 13.75 -23.47 6.31
C LYS A 40 13.28 -22.86 4.98
N ALA A 41 12.25 -22.02 4.97
CA ALA A 41 11.69 -21.41 3.77
C ALA A 41 12.66 -20.38 3.16
N ILE A 42 13.29 -19.55 3.99
CA ILE A 42 14.34 -18.61 3.59
C ILE A 42 15.60 -19.38 3.13
N ALA A 43 16.03 -20.41 3.86
CA ALA A 43 17.17 -21.24 3.46
C ALA A 43 16.91 -21.99 2.13
N ALA A 44 15.69 -22.46 1.87
CA ALA A 44 15.33 -23.15 0.63
C ALA A 44 15.17 -22.21 -0.57
N SER A 45 14.79 -20.94 -0.35
CA SER A 45 14.57 -19.96 -1.42
C SER A 45 15.80 -19.12 -1.76
N ILE A 46 16.74 -18.95 -0.81
CA ILE A 46 17.98 -18.18 -1.02
C ILE A 46 19.15 -19.07 -1.49
N MET A 47 19.17 -20.37 -1.15
CA MET A 47 20.33 -21.23 -1.47
C MET A 47 20.66 -21.37 -2.97
N PRO A 48 19.71 -21.45 -3.92
CA PRO A 48 20.09 -21.53 -5.33
C PRO A 48 20.66 -20.20 -5.87
N ALA A 49 20.23 -19.06 -5.32
CA ALA A 49 20.62 -17.74 -5.82
C ALA A 49 21.94 -17.22 -5.21
N VAL A 50 22.25 -17.57 -3.95
CA VAL A 50 23.50 -17.15 -3.29
C VAL A 50 24.66 -18.11 -3.57
N ALA A 51 24.40 -19.37 -3.89
CA ALA A 51 25.43 -20.31 -4.38
C ALA A 51 26.04 -19.90 -5.73
N ALA A 52 25.35 -19.05 -6.51
CA ALA A 52 25.82 -18.59 -7.81
C ALA A 52 26.68 -17.32 -7.74
N ALA A 53 26.68 -16.57 -6.63
CA ALA A 53 27.25 -15.22 -6.59
C ALA A 53 28.61 -15.09 -5.89
N THR A 54 28.99 -15.97 -4.96
CA THR A 54 30.31 -15.88 -4.30
C THR A 54 30.72 -17.20 -3.66
N PHE A 55 31.83 -17.77 -4.14
CA PHE A 55 32.63 -18.73 -3.38
C PHE A 55 33.07 -18.08 -2.06
N VAL A 56 33.03 -18.86 -0.98
CA VAL A 56 33.44 -18.47 0.39
C VAL A 56 32.40 -17.64 1.13
N PHE A 57 31.35 -18.27 1.67
CA PHE A 57 31.05 -18.21 3.10
C PHE A 57 30.26 -19.45 3.53
N SER A 58 30.69 -19.96 4.67
CA SER A 58 30.33 -21.16 5.41
C SER A 58 28.85 -21.53 5.51
N THR A 59 28.64 -22.84 5.67
CA THR A 59 27.43 -23.61 5.97
C THR A 59 26.22 -22.88 6.58
N PRO A 60 24.98 -23.36 6.31
CA PRO A 60 23.69 -22.78 6.73
C PRO A 60 23.55 -22.43 8.22
N ASP A 61 24.40 -23.00 9.08
CA ASP A 61 24.37 -22.79 10.53
C ASP A 61 24.94 -21.43 10.98
N LYS A 62 25.57 -20.65 10.08
CA LYS A 62 26.24 -19.38 10.46
C LYS A 62 25.53 -18.08 10.06
N ILE A 63 24.46 -18.13 9.26
CA ILE A 63 23.57 -16.97 9.09
C ILE A 63 22.47 -17.08 10.15
N GLY A 64 22.89 -16.99 11.40
CA GLY A 64 22.00 -17.03 12.54
C GLY A 64 21.58 -15.63 12.93
N PHE A 65 20.33 -15.26 12.67
CA PHE A 65 19.64 -14.40 13.64
C PHE A 65 19.71 -15.15 14.98
N ASN A 66 20.49 -14.62 15.92
CA ASN A 66 20.68 -15.30 17.18
C ASN A 66 19.32 -15.30 17.93
N LYS A 67 19.14 -16.24 18.86
CA LYS A 67 17.88 -16.43 19.57
C LYS A 67 17.47 -15.17 20.34
N GLU A 68 18.43 -14.38 20.79
CA GLU A 68 18.23 -13.13 21.54
C GLU A 68 17.75 -11.99 20.65
N ASP A 69 18.19 -11.90 19.39
CA ASP A 69 17.73 -10.88 18.43
C ASP A 69 16.25 -11.06 18.08
N VAL A 70 15.85 -12.32 17.84
CA VAL A 70 14.45 -12.69 17.54
C VAL A 70 13.59 -12.59 18.79
N SER A 71 14.08 -13.04 19.95
CA SER A 71 13.38 -12.86 21.23
C SER A 71 13.25 -11.39 21.60
N ARG A 72 14.21 -10.52 21.28
CA ARG A 72 14.11 -9.06 21.49
C ARG A 72 13.07 -8.43 20.58
N MET A 73 12.97 -8.84 19.31
CA MET A 73 11.93 -8.37 18.38
C MET A 73 10.52 -8.81 18.80
N LEU A 74 10.38 -10.03 19.34
CA LEU A 74 9.10 -10.57 19.82
C LEU A 74 8.73 -10.05 21.23
N ASN A 75 9.70 -9.86 22.12
CA ASN A 75 9.48 -9.33 23.48
C ASN A 75 9.24 -7.82 23.51
N ASN A 76 9.64 -7.09 22.46
CA ASN A 76 9.39 -5.65 22.35
C ASN A 76 7.93 -5.29 22.05
N GLN A 77 6.97 -6.21 22.21
CA GLN A 77 5.57 -6.01 21.78
C GLN A 77 5.48 -5.44 20.35
N VAL A 78 6.47 -5.77 19.49
CA VAL A 78 6.39 -5.40 18.08
C VAL A 78 5.37 -6.33 17.50
N GLU A 79 4.16 -5.81 17.44
CA GLU A 79 2.97 -6.43 16.91
C GLU A 79 3.31 -6.87 15.47
N VAL A 80 3.74 -8.12 15.30
CA VAL A 80 4.13 -8.69 14.00
C VAL A 80 3.00 -8.39 13.02
N SER A 81 3.32 -7.70 11.93
CA SER A 81 2.30 -7.22 10.99
C SER A 81 1.41 -8.39 10.56
N SER A 82 0.11 -8.13 10.48
CA SER A 82 -0.90 -9.09 10.04
C SER A 82 -0.54 -9.74 8.69
N TYR A 83 0.23 -9.04 7.86
CA TYR A 83 0.79 -9.53 6.61
C TYR A 83 1.77 -10.69 6.79
N ILE A 84 2.71 -10.60 7.74
CA ILE A 84 3.65 -11.69 8.03
C ILE A 84 2.89 -12.92 8.56
N LYS A 85 1.81 -12.69 9.33
CA LYS A 85 0.91 -13.75 9.80
C LYS A 85 0.13 -14.39 8.64
N ALA A 86 -0.35 -13.60 7.68
CA ALA A 86 -1.08 -14.09 6.51
C ALA A 86 -0.20 -14.89 5.54
N ALA A 87 1.02 -14.39 5.24
CA ALA A 87 2.00 -15.09 4.43
C ALA A 87 2.44 -16.43 5.07
N ASP A 88 2.53 -16.45 6.39
CA ASP A 88 2.82 -17.66 7.16
C ASP A 88 1.65 -18.66 7.14
N ILE A 89 0.40 -18.24 7.33
CA ILE A 89 -0.79 -19.10 7.21
C ILE A 89 -0.89 -19.69 5.79
N ALA A 90 -0.73 -18.87 4.76
CA ALA A 90 -0.74 -19.30 3.36
C ALA A 90 0.42 -20.25 3.01
N SER A 91 1.53 -20.21 3.74
CA SER A 91 2.64 -21.16 3.60
C SER A 91 2.41 -22.49 4.34
N LYS A 92 1.49 -22.51 5.32
CA LYS A 92 1.16 -23.67 6.17
C LYS A 92 0.04 -24.53 5.59
N GLU A 93 -0.90 -23.94 4.86
CA GLU A 93 -1.96 -24.64 4.13
C GLU A 93 -1.46 -24.92 2.71
N GLY A 94 -0.94 -26.12 2.50
CA GLY A 94 -0.22 -26.48 1.27
C GLY A 94 -1.14 -26.63 0.06
N GLU A 95 -1.45 -25.53 -0.63
CA GLU A 95 -2.09 -25.52 -1.96
C GLU A 95 -1.68 -24.32 -2.85
N MET A 96 -0.54 -23.64 -2.59
CA MET A 96 -0.08 -22.57 -3.49
C MET A 96 0.91 -23.07 -4.55
N GLU A 97 0.85 -22.50 -5.75
CA GLU A 97 1.82 -22.75 -6.82
C GLU A 97 3.18 -22.11 -6.51
N LYS A 98 4.25 -22.61 -7.15
CA LYS A 98 5.63 -22.12 -6.90
C LYS A 98 5.79 -20.62 -7.15
N GLU A 99 5.18 -20.12 -8.22
CA GLU A 99 5.26 -18.71 -8.61
C GLU A 99 4.51 -17.80 -7.63
N GLU A 100 3.37 -18.26 -7.12
CA GLU A 100 2.58 -17.56 -6.11
C GLU A 100 3.35 -17.44 -4.78
N ARG A 101 4.03 -18.52 -4.36
CA ARG A 101 4.94 -18.48 -3.20
C ARG A 101 6.07 -17.46 -3.38
N GLN A 102 6.70 -17.41 -4.57
CA GLN A 102 7.78 -16.48 -4.83
C GLN A 102 7.31 -15.03 -4.81
N THR A 103 6.14 -14.77 -5.40
CA THR A 103 5.51 -13.44 -5.41
C THR A 103 5.18 -12.98 -3.99
N THR A 104 4.60 -13.85 -3.18
CA THR A 104 4.27 -13.55 -1.77
C THR A 104 5.54 -13.37 -0.93
N ALA A 105 6.57 -14.20 -1.09
CA ALA A 105 7.83 -14.04 -0.38
C ALA A 105 8.55 -12.73 -0.74
N LYS A 106 8.52 -12.34 -2.02
CA LYS A 106 9.08 -11.06 -2.48
C LYS A 106 8.31 -9.89 -1.87
N ALA A 107 6.99 -9.89 -1.95
CA ALA A 107 6.16 -8.85 -1.33
C ALA A 107 6.38 -8.77 0.20
N ALA A 108 6.64 -9.90 0.86
CA ALA A 108 6.95 -9.91 2.29
C ALA A 108 8.25 -9.20 2.62
N TYR A 109 9.29 -9.50 1.86
CA TYR A 109 10.57 -8.82 1.99
C TYR A 109 10.43 -7.32 1.69
N GLU A 110 9.73 -6.96 0.62
CA GLU A 110 9.48 -5.56 0.26
C GLU A 110 8.69 -4.83 1.36
N GLY A 111 7.66 -5.47 1.91
CA GLY A 111 6.87 -4.96 3.02
C GLY A 111 7.70 -4.70 4.26
N MET A 112 8.60 -5.62 4.64
CA MET A 112 9.55 -5.43 5.74
C MET A 112 10.48 -4.23 5.50
N VAL A 113 10.97 -4.05 4.26
CA VAL A 113 11.83 -2.91 3.92
C VAL A 113 11.05 -1.59 3.95
N ILE A 114 9.77 -1.59 3.56
CA ILE A 114 8.92 -0.42 3.69
C ILE A 114 8.67 -0.11 5.17
N GLU A 115 8.31 -1.11 5.97
CA GLU A 115 8.06 -0.98 7.42
C GLU A 115 9.26 -0.34 8.14
N ASP A 116 10.48 -0.76 7.83
CA ASP A 116 11.71 -0.15 8.38
C ASP A 116 11.86 1.34 7.98
N ARG A 117 11.40 1.71 6.78
CA ARG A 117 11.54 3.06 6.23
C ARG A 117 10.49 4.04 6.71
N ILE A 118 9.23 3.62 6.77
CA ILE A 118 8.09 4.50 7.06
C ILE A 118 7.40 4.17 8.38
N GLY A 119 7.78 3.09 9.04
CA GLY A 119 7.10 2.61 10.25
C GLY A 119 5.88 1.74 9.93
N LYS A 120 5.53 0.88 10.88
CA LYS A 120 4.44 -0.08 10.76
C LYS A 120 3.07 0.59 10.59
N ASN A 121 2.79 1.60 11.41
CA ASN A 121 1.49 2.27 11.41
C ASN A 121 1.17 2.93 10.05
N ASP A 122 2.18 3.55 9.43
CA ASP A 122 2.05 4.15 8.11
C ASP A 122 1.90 3.10 7.01
N LEU A 123 2.64 1.98 7.08
CA LEU A 123 2.48 0.87 6.15
C LEU A 123 1.05 0.30 6.20
N ASP A 124 0.52 0.03 7.41
CA ASP A 124 -0.83 -0.49 7.59
C ASP A 124 -1.89 0.50 7.07
N TRP A 125 -1.68 1.80 7.31
CA TRP A 125 -2.56 2.85 6.79
C TRP A 125 -2.52 2.94 5.25
N MET A 126 -1.34 2.85 4.66
CA MET A 126 -1.12 2.94 3.20
C MET A 126 -1.65 1.73 2.45
N ILE A 127 -1.33 0.52 2.90
CA ILE A 127 -1.67 -0.70 2.18
C ILE A 127 -3.07 -1.19 2.51
N SER A 128 -3.76 -0.63 3.51
CA SER A 128 -5.17 -0.92 3.84
C SER A 128 -5.55 -2.39 3.61
N LEU A 129 -5.46 -3.22 4.65
CA LEU A 129 -5.67 -4.68 4.63
C LEU A 129 -7.08 -5.14 4.23
N ALA A 130 -7.94 -4.22 3.76
CA ALA A 130 -9.24 -4.58 3.24
C ALA A 130 -9.07 -5.45 1.97
N PRO A 131 -9.88 -6.52 1.80
CA PRO A 131 -9.73 -7.47 0.69
C PRO A 131 -9.84 -6.78 -0.69
N PRO A 132 -9.33 -7.35 -1.78
CA PRO A 132 -9.54 -6.77 -3.10
C PRO A 132 -11.04 -6.59 -3.41
N ARG A 133 -11.36 -5.64 -4.29
CA ARG A 133 -12.75 -5.42 -4.73
C ARG A 133 -13.24 -6.65 -5.49
N PRO A 134 -14.49 -7.12 -5.28
CA PRO A 134 -15.04 -8.22 -6.07
C PRO A 134 -15.06 -7.87 -7.57
N GLU A 135 -14.50 -8.75 -8.41
CA GLU A 135 -14.41 -8.59 -9.87
C GLU A 135 -15.77 -8.38 -10.55
N SER A 136 -16.88 -8.80 -9.92
CA SER A 136 -18.22 -8.80 -10.51
C SER A 136 -18.94 -7.45 -10.50
N SER A 137 -18.34 -6.39 -9.95
CA SER A 137 -18.98 -5.08 -9.95
C SER A 137 -18.66 -4.37 -11.27
N LYS A 138 -19.67 -4.25 -12.16
CA LYS A 138 -19.61 -3.34 -13.31
C LYS A 138 -19.02 -2.01 -12.81
N SER A 139 -18.02 -1.50 -13.52
CA SER A 139 -17.47 -0.18 -13.22
C SER A 139 -18.62 0.82 -13.28
N PRO A 140 -18.95 1.50 -12.18
CA PRO A 140 -20.00 2.50 -12.22
C PRO A 140 -19.55 3.63 -13.16
N ASP A 141 -20.51 4.21 -13.87
CA ASP A 141 -20.24 5.47 -14.56
C ASP A 141 -19.80 6.50 -13.53
N ILE A 142 -18.74 7.26 -13.84
CA ILE A 142 -18.25 8.30 -12.95
C ILE A 142 -19.35 9.33 -12.74
N VAL A 143 -19.73 9.55 -11.48
CA VAL A 143 -20.71 10.58 -11.13
C VAL A 143 -20.03 11.94 -11.14
N LEU A 144 -20.31 12.74 -12.16
CA LEU A 144 -19.86 14.13 -12.24
C LEU A 144 -20.89 15.05 -11.57
N GLY A 145 -20.41 16.02 -10.79
CA GLY A 145 -21.22 17.15 -10.33
C GLY A 145 -21.80 17.97 -11.48
N SER A 146 -22.68 18.92 -11.18
CA SER A 146 -23.33 19.71 -12.22
C SER A 146 -22.42 20.80 -12.80
N SER A 147 -22.60 21.14 -14.08
CA SER A 147 -21.86 22.23 -14.73
C SER A 147 -21.96 23.57 -13.98
N ASP A 148 -23.10 23.85 -13.34
CA ASP A 148 -23.31 25.07 -12.58
C ASP A 148 -22.47 25.11 -11.28
N GLU A 149 -22.24 23.97 -10.64
CA GLU A 149 -21.39 23.88 -9.46
C GLU A 149 -19.91 24.13 -9.80
N PHE A 150 -19.42 23.50 -10.88
CA PHE A 150 -18.04 23.71 -11.33
C PHE A 150 -17.79 25.16 -11.77
N LYS A 151 -18.75 25.77 -12.45
CA LYS A 151 -18.67 27.18 -12.85
C LYS A 151 -18.53 28.12 -11.65
N LYS A 152 -19.15 27.81 -10.50
CA LYS A 152 -19.04 28.64 -9.27
C LYS A 152 -17.62 28.73 -8.73
N ILE A 153 -16.80 27.70 -8.92
CA ILE A 153 -15.38 27.70 -8.52
C ILE A 153 -14.43 28.05 -9.67
N GLY A 154 -14.97 28.52 -10.80
CA GLY A 154 -14.20 28.93 -11.97
C GLY A 154 -13.69 27.78 -12.85
N LEU A 155 -14.15 26.55 -12.65
CA LEU A 155 -13.78 25.39 -13.46
C LEU A 155 -14.61 25.29 -14.75
N ASN A 156 -13.95 25.09 -15.89
CA ASN A 156 -14.62 24.76 -17.14
C ASN A 156 -15.06 23.28 -17.13
N PHE A 157 -16.38 23.05 -17.12
CA PHE A 157 -16.95 21.70 -17.07
C PHE A 157 -16.61 20.84 -18.28
N GLU A 158 -16.59 21.41 -19.49
CA GLU A 158 -16.27 20.66 -20.70
C GLU A 158 -14.79 20.26 -20.74
N THR A 159 -13.89 21.15 -20.30
CA THR A 159 -12.47 20.81 -20.16
C THR A 159 -12.26 19.70 -19.13
N LEU A 160 -12.92 19.79 -17.96
CA LEU A 160 -12.89 18.74 -16.95
C LEU A 160 -13.37 17.40 -17.52
N ARG A 161 -14.54 17.40 -18.18
CA ARG A 161 -15.14 16.21 -18.78
C ARG A 161 -14.26 15.58 -19.85
N SER A 162 -13.69 16.39 -20.75
CA SER A 162 -12.73 15.91 -21.76
C SER A 162 -11.50 15.29 -21.10
N SER A 163 -10.92 15.98 -20.11
CA SER A 163 -9.73 15.51 -19.39
C SER A 163 -9.95 14.16 -18.71
N VAL A 164 -11.13 13.97 -18.11
CA VAL A 164 -11.51 12.67 -17.51
C VAL A 164 -11.65 11.60 -18.58
N ASN A 165 -12.27 11.91 -19.72
CA ASN A 165 -12.45 10.97 -20.84
C ASN A 165 -11.14 10.62 -21.58
N GLU A 166 -10.10 11.42 -21.43
CA GLU A 166 -8.76 11.15 -21.96
C GLU A 166 -7.95 10.17 -21.09
N LEU A 167 -8.34 9.98 -19.82
CA LEU A 167 -7.65 9.04 -18.91
C LEU A 167 -7.79 7.59 -19.41
N PRO A 168 -6.80 6.71 -19.14
CA PRO A 168 -6.94 5.27 -19.41
C PRO A 168 -8.21 4.71 -18.77
N GLU A 169 -8.88 3.78 -19.45
CA GLU A 169 -10.12 3.19 -18.95
C GLU A 169 -9.93 2.58 -17.56
N LYS A 170 -8.82 1.86 -17.35
CA LYS A 170 -8.42 1.27 -16.07
C LYS A 170 -8.41 2.30 -14.94
N TRP A 171 -7.95 3.52 -15.23
CA TRP A 171 -7.83 4.59 -14.25
C TRP A 171 -9.18 5.19 -13.89
N ARG A 172 -10.03 5.39 -14.90
CA ARG A 172 -11.40 5.87 -14.70
C ARG A 172 -12.24 4.94 -13.82
N LYS A 173 -12.04 3.63 -13.95
CA LYS A 173 -12.79 2.61 -13.18
C LYS A 173 -12.60 2.69 -11.67
N ASN A 174 -11.54 3.34 -11.21
CA ASN A 174 -11.22 3.54 -9.80
C ASN A 174 -11.75 4.87 -9.24
N ILE A 175 -12.43 5.68 -10.06
CA ILE A 175 -13.06 6.94 -9.66
C ILE A 175 -14.57 6.71 -9.51
N ASN A 176 -15.11 7.04 -8.34
CA ASN A 176 -16.55 7.00 -8.07
C ASN A 176 -17.25 8.29 -8.49
N SER A 177 -16.72 9.41 -8.03
CA SER A 177 -17.33 10.72 -8.26
C SER A 177 -16.29 11.81 -8.40
N ILE A 178 -16.65 12.86 -9.14
CA ILE A 178 -15.91 14.12 -9.21
C ILE A 178 -16.87 15.25 -8.87
N SER A 179 -16.56 15.98 -7.81
CA SER A 179 -17.39 17.06 -7.27
C SER A 179 -16.55 18.31 -7.01
N CYS A 180 -17.19 19.39 -6.58
CA CYS A 180 -16.51 20.61 -6.18
C CYS A 180 -17.07 21.23 -4.90
N LYS A 181 -16.23 21.94 -4.16
CA LYS A 181 -16.60 22.75 -2.99
C LYS A 181 -15.88 24.09 -3.03
N MET A 182 -16.44 25.13 -2.43
CA MET A 182 -15.78 26.45 -2.38
C MET A 182 -14.45 26.40 -1.60
N LYS A 183 -14.40 25.64 -0.51
CA LYS A 183 -13.21 25.55 0.35
C LYS A 183 -13.01 24.12 0.84
N PRO A 184 -11.76 23.73 1.15
CA PRO A 184 -11.50 22.48 1.85
C PRO A 184 -12.14 22.52 3.24
N GLU A 185 -12.86 21.45 3.58
CA GLU A 185 -13.56 21.30 4.88
C GLU A 185 -12.59 21.12 6.06
N ASP A 186 -11.35 20.72 5.77
CA ASP A 186 -10.35 20.39 6.77
C ASP A 186 -9.17 21.37 6.68
N PRO A 187 -9.07 22.34 7.61
CA PRO A 187 -7.94 23.26 7.68
C PRO A 187 -6.60 22.56 7.90
N SER A 188 -6.60 21.33 8.47
CA SER A 188 -5.38 20.56 8.72
C SER A 188 -4.71 20.07 7.45
N LEU A 189 -5.40 20.06 6.30
CA LEU A 189 -4.81 19.74 5.00
C LEU A 189 -3.65 20.69 4.64
N LYS A 190 -3.72 21.96 5.05
CA LYS A 190 -2.62 22.92 4.87
C LYS A 190 -1.39 22.54 5.70
N ASN A 191 -1.62 22.05 6.93
CA ASN A 191 -0.55 21.70 7.85
C ASN A 191 0.03 20.30 7.58
N LYS A 192 -0.73 19.42 6.93
CA LYS A 192 -0.33 18.03 6.66
C LYS A 192 1.00 17.95 5.90
N TYR A 193 1.21 18.82 4.92
CA TYR A 193 2.39 18.82 4.06
C TYR A 193 3.51 19.77 4.54
N GLY A 194 3.24 20.56 5.60
CA GLY A 194 4.19 21.56 6.11
C GLY A 194 4.55 22.65 5.10
N ILE A 195 3.69 22.90 4.12
CA ILE A 195 3.91 23.92 3.09
C ILE A 195 3.18 25.20 3.53
N GLU A 196 3.95 26.23 3.89
CA GLU A 196 3.40 27.53 4.22
C GLU A 196 2.72 28.15 2.98
N ASN A 197 1.48 28.63 3.15
CA ASN A 197 0.69 29.29 2.10
C ASN A 197 0.33 28.44 0.87
N SER A 198 0.41 27.10 0.93
CA SER A 198 -0.10 26.26 -0.18
C SER A 198 -1.62 26.28 -0.25
N GLU A 199 -2.13 26.47 -1.46
CA GLU A 199 -3.54 26.26 -1.78
C GLU A 199 -3.78 24.78 -2.10
N VAL A 200 -4.82 24.19 -1.51
CA VAL A 200 -5.29 22.84 -1.86
C VAL A 200 -6.38 23.00 -2.91
N ILE A 201 -6.04 22.72 -4.16
CA ILE A 201 -6.94 22.93 -5.30
C ILE A 201 -7.80 21.70 -5.63
N ALA A 202 -7.36 20.52 -5.22
CA ALA A 202 -8.11 19.28 -5.35
C ALA A 202 -7.70 18.26 -4.27
N LYS A 203 -8.48 17.19 -4.15
CA LYS A 203 -8.22 16.07 -3.26
C LYS A 203 -8.91 14.79 -3.74
N ALA A 204 -8.16 13.70 -3.78
CA ALA A 204 -8.64 12.34 -3.84
C ALA A 204 -8.91 11.76 -2.43
N ARG A 205 -10.05 11.10 -2.25
CA ARG A 205 -10.40 10.35 -1.04
C ARG A 205 -10.85 8.95 -1.40
N HIS A 206 -10.12 7.94 -0.95
CA HIS A 206 -10.56 6.55 -1.06
C HIS A 206 -11.74 6.29 -0.12
N ASN A 207 -12.82 5.80 -0.70
CA ASN A 207 -13.99 5.31 0.02
C ASN A 207 -13.73 3.85 0.42
N ARG A 208 -13.72 3.59 1.74
CA ARG A 208 -13.42 2.25 2.27
C ARG A 208 -14.51 1.22 1.95
N GLU A 209 -15.76 1.65 1.83
CA GLU A 209 -16.91 0.79 1.59
C GLU A 209 -16.98 0.35 0.13
N SER A 210 -16.88 1.30 -0.81
CA SER A 210 -16.93 1.00 -2.25
C SER A 210 -15.59 0.56 -2.83
N GLY A 211 -14.47 0.91 -2.17
CA GLY A 211 -13.12 0.71 -2.70
C GLY A 211 -12.75 1.66 -3.85
N LEU A 212 -13.62 2.63 -4.16
CA LEU A 212 -13.42 3.64 -5.19
C LEU A 212 -12.98 4.98 -4.61
N THR A 213 -12.59 5.91 -5.46
CA THR A 213 -12.07 7.23 -5.06
C THR A 213 -13.04 8.34 -5.43
N ASP A 214 -13.34 9.20 -4.46
CA ASP A 214 -14.06 10.46 -4.68
C ASP A 214 -13.05 11.59 -4.85
N ILE A 215 -13.14 12.33 -5.95
CA ILE A 215 -12.28 13.50 -6.23
C ILE A 215 -13.10 14.77 -5.97
N THR A 216 -12.54 15.69 -5.20
CA THR A 216 -13.15 16.99 -4.91
C THR A 216 -12.22 18.11 -5.34
N PHE A 217 -12.71 18.98 -6.21
CA PHE A 217 -12.04 20.22 -6.60
C PHE A 217 -12.46 21.39 -5.70
N PHE A 218 -11.56 22.34 -5.49
CA PHE A 218 -11.78 23.53 -4.68
C PHE A 218 -11.63 24.81 -5.51
N GLU A 219 -12.15 25.92 -4.99
CA GLU A 219 -11.87 27.24 -5.55
C GLU A 219 -10.36 27.49 -5.54
N SER A 220 -9.83 28.02 -6.66
CA SER A 220 -8.43 28.46 -6.74
C SER A 220 -8.34 29.98 -6.84
N PHE A 221 -7.43 30.57 -6.06
CA PHE A 221 -7.15 32.02 -6.08
C PHE A 221 -6.69 32.52 -7.46
N ASN A 222 -5.99 31.68 -8.23
CA ASN A 222 -5.43 32.07 -9.52
C ASN A 222 -6.41 31.93 -10.69
N LYS A 223 -7.63 31.43 -10.43
CA LYS A 223 -8.59 30.92 -11.42
C LYS A 223 -8.00 29.74 -12.21
N TRP A 224 -8.86 28.82 -12.63
CA TRP A 224 -8.44 27.63 -13.35
C TRP A 224 -8.16 27.93 -14.82
N SER A 225 -6.94 27.64 -15.30
CA SER A 225 -6.67 27.50 -16.73
C SER A 225 -7.03 26.09 -17.22
N GLU A 226 -7.16 25.89 -18.53
CA GLU A 226 -7.43 24.55 -19.07
C GLU A 226 -6.33 23.54 -18.75
N ASP A 227 -5.08 23.98 -18.72
CA ASP A 227 -3.94 23.12 -18.43
C ASP A 227 -3.89 22.75 -16.95
N ASP A 228 -4.24 23.68 -16.04
CA ASP A 228 -4.37 23.38 -14.60
C ASP A 228 -5.44 22.32 -14.36
N ILE A 229 -6.57 22.38 -15.08
CA ILE A 229 -7.64 21.39 -14.98
C ILE A 229 -7.13 20.02 -15.41
N LYS A 230 -6.48 19.95 -16.57
CA LYS A 230 -5.93 18.68 -17.11
C LYS A 230 -4.90 18.08 -16.16
N GLU A 231 -3.97 18.90 -15.66
CA GLU A 231 -2.92 18.47 -14.72
C GLU A 231 -3.52 17.98 -13.40
N ALA A 232 -4.48 18.72 -12.82
CA ALA A 232 -5.15 18.32 -11.59
C ALA A 232 -5.99 17.03 -11.76
N VAL A 233 -6.71 16.86 -12.88
CA VAL A 233 -7.44 15.62 -13.16
C VAL A 233 -6.50 14.42 -13.21
N ARG A 234 -5.37 14.53 -13.93
CA ARG A 234 -4.38 13.44 -14.03
C ARG A 234 -3.72 13.14 -12.69
N HIS A 235 -3.37 14.17 -11.93
CA HIS A 235 -2.79 14.06 -10.60
C HIS A 235 -3.75 13.33 -9.63
N GLU A 236 -5.00 13.77 -9.54
CA GLU A 236 -5.97 13.14 -8.63
C GLU A 236 -6.41 11.74 -9.10
N ALA A 237 -6.46 11.51 -10.40
CA ALA A 237 -6.68 10.17 -10.95
C ALA A 237 -5.51 9.23 -10.63
N ALA A 238 -4.27 9.72 -10.57
CA ALA A 238 -3.13 8.92 -10.15
C ALA A 238 -3.25 8.48 -8.69
N HIS A 239 -3.71 9.36 -7.79
CA HIS A 239 -4.05 8.96 -6.41
C HIS A 239 -5.14 7.91 -6.38
N ALA A 240 -6.15 7.98 -7.25
CA ALA A 240 -7.18 6.93 -7.34
C ALA A 240 -6.63 5.55 -7.77
N ASN A 241 -5.46 5.52 -8.40
CA ASN A 241 -4.81 4.33 -8.98
C ASN A 241 -3.48 3.97 -8.28
N ASP A 242 -3.25 4.50 -7.08
CA ASP A 242 -2.07 4.21 -6.28
C ASP A 242 -2.17 2.84 -5.56
N TRP A 243 -1.19 2.55 -4.71
CA TRP A 243 -1.16 1.35 -3.88
C TRP A 243 -2.30 1.26 -2.85
N LYS A 244 -3.17 2.27 -2.71
CA LYS A 244 -4.38 2.19 -1.87
C LYS A 244 -5.57 1.64 -2.66
N SER A 245 -5.49 1.61 -3.99
CA SER A 245 -6.52 1.00 -4.82
C SER A 245 -6.67 -0.49 -4.54
N ARG A 246 -7.91 -0.91 -4.25
CA ARG A 246 -8.28 -2.31 -3.97
C ARG A 246 -8.53 -3.12 -5.25
N ASP A 247 -8.35 -2.50 -6.41
CA ASP A 247 -8.36 -3.20 -7.70
C ASP A 247 -7.09 -4.08 -7.88
N ARG A 248 -6.01 -3.73 -7.17
CA ARG A 248 -4.76 -4.49 -7.17
C ARG A 248 -4.71 -5.49 -6.03
N HIS A 249 -4.08 -6.63 -6.27
CA HIS A 249 -3.76 -7.57 -5.20
C HIS A 249 -2.74 -6.95 -4.22
N VAL A 250 -2.81 -7.32 -2.94
CA VAL A 250 -1.94 -6.73 -1.90
C VAL A 250 -0.45 -6.81 -2.23
N ASN A 251 0.00 -7.93 -2.83
CA ASN A 251 1.40 -8.09 -3.26
C ASN A 251 1.82 -7.04 -4.30
N GLN A 252 0.93 -6.71 -5.25
CA GLN A 252 1.19 -5.68 -6.26
C GLN A 252 1.20 -4.29 -5.63
N ARG A 253 0.30 -4.03 -4.68
CA ARG A 253 0.23 -2.76 -3.94
C ARG A 253 1.51 -2.52 -3.14
N ILE A 254 2.04 -3.55 -2.48
CA ILE A 254 3.33 -3.50 -1.77
C ILE A 254 4.48 -3.25 -2.74
N ASN A 255 4.56 -4.00 -3.84
CA ASN A 255 5.63 -3.81 -4.83
C ASN A 255 5.61 -2.40 -5.43
N MET A 256 4.42 -1.87 -5.73
CA MET A 256 4.24 -0.49 -6.20
C MET A 256 4.77 0.53 -5.19
N LEU A 257 4.34 0.43 -3.93
CA LEU A 257 4.81 1.33 -2.87
C LEU A 257 6.33 1.22 -2.66
N TYR A 258 6.88 0.01 -2.69
CA TYR A 258 8.31 -0.24 -2.55
C TYR A 258 9.13 0.48 -3.63
N GLU A 259 8.70 0.34 -4.89
CA GLU A 259 9.38 0.95 -6.03
C GLU A 259 9.24 2.48 -6.03
N ILE A 260 8.06 3.00 -5.68
CA ILE A 260 7.82 4.45 -5.56
C ILE A 260 8.68 5.06 -4.45
N ILE A 261 8.73 4.46 -3.26
CA ILE A 261 9.63 4.92 -2.17
C ILE A 261 11.09 4.87 -2.63
N GLY A 262 11.48 3.81 -3.34
CA GLY A 262 12.81 3.67 -3.91
C GLY A 262 13.16 4.80 -4.88
N ARG A 263 12.24 5.12 -5.79
CA ARG A 263 12.39 6.20 -6.77
C ARG A 263 12.36 7.58 -6.14
N ALA A 264 11.47 7.86 -5.19
CA ALA A 264 11.36 9.15 -4.50
C ALA A 264 12.66 9.54 -3.75
N LYS A 265 13.49 8.56 -3.37
CA LYS A 265 14.80 8.77 -2.74
C LYS A 265 15.98 8.82 -3.72
N ASN A 266 15.77 8.45 -4.98
CA ASN A 266 16.83 8.38 -5.98
C ASN A 266 17.28 9.79 -6.40
N SER A 267 18.57 9.97 -6.70
CA SER A 267 19.12 11.27 -7.13
C SER A 267 18.75 11.62 -8.58
N ASN A 268 18.64 10.60 -9.45
CA ASN A 268 18.27 10.72 -10.86
C ASN A 268 16.77 10.39 -11.04
N ARG A 269 15.93 11.27 -10.52
CA ARG A 269 14.47 11.14 -10.55
C ARG A 269 13.83 12.42 -11.04
N PHE A 270 12.58 12.34 -11.47
CA PHE A 270 11.77 13.52 -11.75
C PHE A 270 11.68 14.40 -10.49
N ARG A 271 11.81 15.73 -10.64
CA ARG A 271 11.76 16.67 -9.51
C ARG A 271 10.61 17.64 -9.70
N SER A 272 9.51 17.38 -9.00
CA SER A 272 8.42 18.33 -8.89
C SER A 272 8.69 19.33 -7.76
N LEU A 273 8.50 20.62 -8.04
CA LEU A 273 8.58 21.66 -7.00
C LEU A 273 7.66 21.37 -5.82
N TYR A 274 6.47 20.79 -6.08
CA TYR A 274 5.52 20.45 -5.05
C TYR A 274 6.09 19.37 -4.12
N VAL A 275 6.57 18.26 -4.67
CA VAL A 275 7.18 17.16 -3.89
C VAL A 275 8.40 17.63 -3.10
N GLU A 276 9.26 18.47 -3.71
CA GLU A 276 10.44 19.00 -3.02
C GLU A 276 10.08 19.96 -1.87
N SER A 277 8.95 20.65 -1.99
CA SER A 277 8.50 21.62 -0.98
C SER A 277 7.93 20.97 0.29
N ILE A 278 7.52 19.69 0.22
CA ILE A 278 6.99 18.94 1.36
C ILE A 278 8.05 18.82 2.44
N LYS A 279 7.70 19.26 3.64
CA LYS A 279 8.54 19.18 4.83
C LYS A 279 7.72 18.68 6.01
N ASN A 280 8.27 17.75 6.76
CA ASN A 280 7.67 17.30 8.01
C ASN A 280 8.77 17.10 9.08
N PRO A 281 8.55 17.50 10.34
CA PRO A 281 9.47 17.23 11.43
C PRO A 281 9.79 15.73 11.57
N ASP A 282 8.79 14.87 11.32
CA ASP A 282 8.97 13.43 11.23
C ASP A 282 9.41 13.04 9.80
N LYS A 283 10.60 12.46 9.68
CA LYS A 283 11.19 12.07 8.39
C LYS A 283 10.56 10.82 7.77
N GLN A 284 9.95 9.95 8.58
CA GLN A 284 9.17 8.83 8.06
C GLN A 284 7.88 9.36 7.43
N GLN A 285 7.19 10.25 8.15
CA GLN A 285 6.00 10.93 7.63
C GLN A 285 6.31 11.81 6.40
N GLU A 286 7.44 12.50 6.37
CA GLU A 286 7.88 13.28 5.20
C GLU A 286 8.07 12.38 3.98
N LEU A 287 8.71 11.21 4.16
CA LEU A 287 8.90 10.25 3.08
C LEU A 287 7.57 9.68 2.58
N VAL A 288 6.64 9.39 3.49
CA VAL A 288 5.27 8.98 3.16
C VAL A 288 4.57 10.01 2.27
N LEU A 289 4.57 11.28 2.69
CA LEU A 289 3.90 12.37 1.98
C LEU A 289 4.55 12.58 0.61
N LYS A 290 5.89 12.61 0.57
CA LYS A 290 6.64 12.73 -0.68
C LYS A 290 6.36 11.58 -1.63
N SER A 291 6.30 10.35 -1.14
CA SER A 291 6.04 9.18 -2.00
C SER A 291 4.62 9.22 -2.58
N ASN A 292 3.63 9.65 -1.79
CA ASN A 292 2.24 9.84 -2.24
C ASN A 292 2.16 10.84 -3.39
N GLU A 293 2.71 12.05 -3.18
CA GLU A 293 2.67 13.09 -4.21
C GLU A 293 3.60 12.78 -5.38
N TYR A 294 4.73 12.12 -5.14
CA TYR A 294 5.69 11.75 -6.19
C TYR A 294 5.06 10.88 -7.27
N TRP A 295 4.27 9.87 -6.87
CA TRP A 295 3.51 9.04 -7.80
C TRP A 295 2.56 9.87 -8.66
N ALA A 296 1.77 10.74 -8.05
CA ALA A 296 0.81 11.56 -8.76
C ALA A 296 1.47 12.55 -9.73
N GLU A 297 2.60 13.13 -9.32
CA GLU A 297 3.37 14.05 -10.14
C GLU A 297 4.01 13.37 -11.37
N ILE A 298 4.63 12.20 -11.21
CA ILE A 298 5.23 11.49 -12.36
C ILE A 298 4.15 10.97 -13.32
N ALA A 299 3.01 10.52 -12.81
CA ALA A 299 1.88 10.10 -13.63
C ALA A 299 1.31 11.26 -14.45
N SER A 300 1.06 12.41 -13.79
CA SER A 300 0.56 13.59 -14.47
C SER A 300 1.54 14.10 -15.54
N ALA A 301 2.84 14.10 -15.22
CA ALA A 301 3.91 14.42 -16.16
C ALA A 301 3.94 13.46 -17.36
N TYR A 302 3.80 12.15 -17.13
CA TYR A 302 3.74 11.14 -18.18
C TYR A 302 2.58 11.38 -19.16
N PHE A 303 1.35 11.53 -18.66
CA PHE A 303 0.18 11.75 -19.50
C PHE A 303 0.12 13.14 -20.16
N SER A 304 0.88 14.11 -19.65
CA SER A 304 1.06 15.41 -20.32
C SER A 304 2.17 15.41 -21.37
N GLY A 305 2.88 14.28 -21.55
CA GLY A 305 4.00 14.19 -22.50
C GLY A 305 5.25 14.95 -22.06
N LYS A 306 5.39 15.28 -20.77
CA LYS A 306 6.62 15.85 -20.22
C LYS A 306 7.74 14.79 -20.27
N ASP A 307 8.96 15.23 -20.53
CA ASP A 307 10.12 14.35 -20.53
C ASP A 307 10.40 13.86 -19.09
N LEU A 308 10.51 12.54 -18.93
CA LEU A 308 10.72 11.86 -17.66
C LEU A 308 11.99 11.03 -17.72
N PRO A 309 12.74 10.90 -16.61
CA PRO A 309 13.79 9.90 -16.53
C PRO A 309 13.23 8.51 -16.88
N PRO A 310 13.96 7.68 -17.65
CA PRO A 310 13.43 6.39 -18.13
C PRO A 310 12.86 5.51 -17.02
N ALA A 311 13.52 5.44 -15.87
CA ALA A 311 13.04 4.66 -14.73
C ALA A 311 11.73 5.18 -14.09
N ASP A 312 11.40 6.46 -14.24
CA ASP A 312 10.11 6.99 -13.80
C ASP A 312 9.00 6.73 -14.82
N LYS A 313 9.35 6.79 -16.11
CA LYS A 313 8.46 6.41 -17.22
C LYS A 313 8.07 4.92 -17.13
N ASP A 314 9.07 4.05 -16.98
CA ASP A 314 8.88 2.60 -16.82
C ASP A 314 8.00 2.28 -15.60
N LEU A 315 8.11 3.08 -14.53
CA LEU A 315 7.31 2.89 -13.33
C LEU A 315 5.82 3.17 -13.60
N VAL A 316 5.50 4.24 -14.33
CA VAL A 316 4.11 4.55 -14.71
C VAL A 316 3.59 3.47 -15.64
N GLU A 317 4.32 3.11 -16.70
CA GLU A 317 3.91 2.08 -17.67
C GLU A 317 3.67 0.71 -17.03
N LYS A 318 4.48 0.34 -16.03
CA LYS A 318 4.31 -0.91 -15.28
C LYS A 318 3.02 -0.96 -14.45
N PHE A 319 2.61 0.20 -13.92
CA PHE A 319 1.46 0.33 -13.01
C PHE A 319 0.27 1.07 -13.63
N GLU A 320 0.21 1.19 -14.97
CA GLU A 320 -0.94 1.70 -15.72
C GLU A 320 -1.96 0.59 -16.02
#